data_AF-A0A949A2G9-F1
#
_entry.id   AF-A0A949A2G9-F1
#
_cell.length_a   1.000
_cell.length_b   1.000
_cell.length_c   1.000
_cell.angle_alpha   90.00
_cell.angle_beta   90.00
_cell.angle_gamma   90.00
#
_symmetry.space_group_name_H-M   'P 1'
#
loop_
_entity.id
_entity.type
_entity.pdbx_description
1 polymer ?
#
loop_
_entity_poly.entity_id
_entity_poly.type
_entity_poly.pdbx_seq_one_letter_code
_entity_poly.pdbx_strand_id
1 'polypeptide(L)'
;MLDAEVSFARHLGMVGNVFPIVETDALAEIREAAVQVDWGKAIDQQKKLAMIKNFRPGDLNHLPAAKSNRSFMVDMTYTLDINIPDGKGGVLFPKGFTFNPRDYVRLTSILVVIDADDRRQVDWFKTAPYARDYRTG
;
A
#
# COMPACT_ATOMS: atom_id res chain seq x y z
N MET A 1 -67.27 43.23 7.85
CA MET A 1 -66.48 42.82 6.67
C MET A 1 -65.02 42.79 7.09
N LEU A 2 -64.53 41.60 7.44
CA LEU A 2 -63.11 41.26 7.61
C LEU A 2 -63.04 39.75 7.31
N ASP A 3 -62.53 39.40 6.14
CA ASP A 3 -62.41 38.03 5.67
C ASP A 3 -61.20 37.37 6.33
N ALA A 4 -61.40 36.17 6.90
CA ALA A 4 -60.32 35.33 7.38
C ALA A 4 -59.95 34.33 6.28
N GLU A 5 -58.74 34.44 5.74
CA GLU A 5 -58.22 33.44 4.80
C GLU A 5 -57.86 32.14 5.54
N VAL A 6 -58.42 31.02 5.07
CA VAL A 6 -58.10 29.67 5.55
C VAL A 6 -57.03 29.09 4.62
N SER A 7 -55.82 28.89 5.17
CA SER A 7 -54.73 28.21 4.47
C SER A 7 -54.92 26.68 4.51
N PHE A 8 -55.15 26.06 3.35
CA PHE A 8 -55.11 24.60 3.19
C PHE A 8 -53.69 24.12 2.91
N ALA A 9 -53.03 23.53 3.92
CA ALA A 9 -51.81 22.75 3.69
C ALA A 9 -52.20 21.39 3.08
N ARG A 10 -51.99 21.21 1.78
CA ARG A 10 -52.16 19.91 1.11
C ARG A 10 -50.98 19.00 1.49
N HIS A 11 -51.27 17.92 2.19
CA HIS A 11 -50.31 16.82 2.35
C HIS A 11 -50.16 16.11 1.00
N LEU A 12 -49.11 16.43 0.25
CA LEU A 12 -48.73 15.68 -0.95
C LEU A 12 -48.17 14.35 -0.46
N GLY A 13 -48.99 13.30 -0.53
CA GLY A 13 -48.64 11.96 -0.04
C GLY A 13 -47.34 11.42 -0.63
N MET A 14 -46.85 10.34 -0.05
CA MET A 14 -45.64 9.64 -0.49
C MET A 14 -45.82 9.16 -1.94
N VAL A 15 -45.12 9.77 -2.90
CA VAL A 15 -45.10 9.31 -4.30
C VAL A 15 -43.80 8.55 -4.54
N GLY A 16 -43.90 7.23 -4.58
CA GLY A 16 -42.80 6.34 -4.97
C GLY A 16 -43.08 4.89 -4.58
N ASN A 17 -42.90 3.96 -5.52
CA ASN A 17 -42.93 2.54 -5.20
C ASN A 17 -41.68 2.21 -4.35
N VAL A 18 -41.88 1.72 -3.12
CA VAL A 18 -40.81 1.17 -2.31
C VAL A 18 -40.74 -0.32 -2.63
N PHE A 19 -39.74 -0.74 -3.40
CA PHE A 19 -39.48 -2.15 -3.63
C PHE A 19 -38.69 -2.72 -2.43
N PRO A 20 -39.05 -3.91 -1.92
CA PRO A 20 -38.21 -4.59 -0.94
C PRO A 20 -36.85 -4.89 -1.58
N ILE A 21 -35.78 -4.78 -0.80
CA ILE A 21 -34.46 -5.28 -1.19
C ILE A 21 -34.59 -6.81 -1.24
N VAL A 22 -34.71 -7.36 -2.45
CA VAL A 22 -34.82 -8.81 -2.71
C VAL A 22 -33.46 -9.44 -3.01
N GLU A 23 -32.38 -8.67 -2.91
CA GLU A 23 -31.02 -9.15 -3.13
C GLU A 23 -30.64 -10.14 -2.04
N THR A 24 -30.08 -11.28 -2.47
CA THR A 24 -29.49 -12.27 -1.58
C THR A 24 -28.37 -11.64 -0.77
N ASP A 25 -28.19 -12.09 0.47
CA ASP A 25 -27.09 -11.66 1.33
C ASP A 25 -25.74 -11.81 0.60
N ALA A 26 -25.04 -10.70 0.38
CA ALA A 26 -23.80 -10.69 -0.39
C ALA A 26 -22.70 -11.58 0.21
N LEU A 27 -22.68 -11.76 1.55
CA LEU A 27 -21.72 -12.64 2.20
C LEU A 27 -22.09 -14.11 2.00
N ALA A 28 -23.38 -14.45 1.96
CA ALA A 28 -23.84 -15.78 1.61
C ALA A 28 -23.46 -16.14 0.16
N GLU A 29 -23.63 -15.22 -0.78
CA GLU A 29 -23.24 -15.40 -2.18
C GLU A 29 -21.72 -15.61 -2.32
N ILE A 30 -20.90 -14.79 -1.65
CA ILE A 30 -19.44 -14.95 -1.64
C ILE A 30 -19.03 -16.31 -1.06
N ARG A 31 -19.67 -16.76 0.02
CA ARG A 31 -19.39 -18.07 0.64
C ARG A 31 -19.75 -19.23 -0.29
N GLU A 32 -20.91 -19.16 -0.93
CA GLU A 32 -21.35 -20.18 -1.87
C GLU A 32 -20.39 -20.27 -3.06
N ALA A 33 -20.03 -19.13 -3.65
CA ALA A 33 -19.03 -19.06 -4.71
C ALA A 33 -17.67 -19.63 -4.28
N ALA A 34 -17.22 -19.33 -3.05
CA ALA A 34 -15.93 -19.80 -2.55
C ALA A 34 -15.89 -21.34 -2.35
N VAL A 35 -17.02 -21.98 -2.03
CA VAL A 35 -17.10 -23.45 -1.91
C VAL A 35 -16.96 -24.14 -3.26
N GLN A 36 -17.41 -23.49 -4.35
CA GLN A 36 -17.32 -24.03 -5.71
C GLN A 36 -15.91 -23.94 -6.32
N VAL A 37 -14.98 -23.22 -5.67
CA VAL A 37 -13.61 -23.08 -6.15
C VAL A 37 -12.73 -24.21 -5.60
N ASP A 38 -12.09 -24.96 -6.50
CA ASP A 38 -10.98 -25.84 -6.16
C ASP A 38 -9.73 -24.99 -5.89
N TRP A 39 -9.59 -24.51 -4.65
CA TRP A 39 -8.49 -23.64 -4.24
C TRP A 39 -7.11 -24.28 -4.43
N GLY A 40 -7.00 -25.61 -4.38
CA GLY A 40 -5.76 -26.34 -4.61
C GLY A 40 -5.29 -26.28 -6.06
N LYS A 41 -6.22 -26.23 -7.02
CA LYS A 41 -5.90 -25.97 -8.44
C LYS A 41 -5.82 -24.48 -8.76
N ALA A 42 -6.66 -23.65 -8.13
CA ALA A 42 -6.69 -22.21 -8.37
C ALA A 42 -5.44 -21.51 -7.82
N ILE A 43 -4.85 -22.05 -6.76
CA ILE A 43 -3.61 -21.56 -6.15
C ILE A 43 -2.55 -22.65 -6.25
N ASP A 44 -1.77 -22.60 -7.33
CA ASP A 44 -0.51 -23.32 -7.37
C ASP A 44 0.48 -22.66 -6.40
N GLN A 45 0.46 -23.15 -5.16
CA GLN A 45 1.30 -22.65 -4.08
C GLN A 45 2.78 -22.80 -4.43
N GLN A 46 3.18 -23.89 -5.09
CA GLN A 46 4.57 -24.11 -5.47
C GLN A 46 5.02 -23.09 -6.50
N LYS A 47 4.20 -22.83 -7.52
CA LYS A 47 4.48 -21.80 -8.53
C LYS A 47 4.53 -20.41 -7.92
N LYS A 48 3.62 -20.08 -7.00
CA LYS A 48 3.66 -18.79 -6.27
C LYS A 48 4.93 -18.66 -5.42
N LEU A 49 5.28 -19.69 -4.65
CA LEU A 49 6.50 -19.69 -3.83
C LEU A 49 7.76 -19.58 -4.70
N ALA A 50 7.80 -20.29 -5.83
CA ALA A 50 8.88 -20.19 -6.80
C ALA A 50 8.98 -18.79 -7.41
N MET A 51 7.84 -18.19 -7.79
CA MET A 51 7.78 -16.83 -8.30
C MET A 51 8.32 -15.83 -7.27
N ILE A 52 7.90 -15.93 -6.00
CA ILE A 52 8.35 -15.03 -4.93
C ILE A 52 9.85 -15.21 -4.68
N LYS A 53 10.32 -16.46 -4.56
CA LYS A 53 11.74 -16.76 -4.32
C LYS A 53 12.65 -16.23 -5.42
N ASN A 54 12.19 -16.33 -6.67
CA ASN A 54 12.97 -15.98 -7.86
C ASN A 54 12.68 -14.55 -8.35
N PHE A 55 11.79 -13.80 -7.69
CA PHE A 55 11.47 -12.44 -8.10
C PHE A 55 12.72 -11.57 -7.97
N ARG A 56 13.04 -10.88 -9.06
CA ARG A 56 14.07 -9.85 -9.16
C ARG A 56 13.47 -8.70 -9.95
N PRO A 57 13.41 -7.47 -9.41
CA PRO A 57 13.02 -6.29 -10.17
C PRO A 57 13.88 -6.15 -11.43
N GLY A 58 13.28 -5.78 -12.57
CA GLY A 58 14.01 -5.66 -13.83
C GLY A 58 15.02 -4.50 -13.86
N ASP A 59 14.83 -3.52 -12.98
CA ASP A 59 15.64 -2.32 -12.76
C ASP A 59 16.55 -2.45 -11.53
N LEU A 60 16.78 -3.67 -11.06
CA LEU A 60 17.65 -3.88 -9.90
C LEU A 60 19.09 -3.51 -10.25
N ASN A 61 19.54 -2.38 -9.70
CA ASN A 61 20.94 -1.97 -9.81
C ASN A 61 21.84 -2.94 -9.04
N HIS A 62 22.85 -3.50 -9.73
CA HIS A 62 23.80 -4.41 -9.10
C HIS A 62 24.71 -3.67 -8.11
N LEU A 63 24.68 -4.10 -6.84
CA LEU A 63 25.56 -3.60 -5.79
C LEU A 63 26.79 -4.51 -5.67
N PRO A 64 28.00 -4.05 -5.99
CA PRO A 64 29.19 -4.88 -5.85
C PRO A 64 29.51 -5.14 -4.37
N ALA A 65 30.15 -6.28 -4.11
CA ALA A 65 30.62 -6.60 -2.76
C ALA A 65 31.53 -5.49 -2.20
N ALA A 66 31.28 -5.12 -0.93
CA ALA A 66 32.09 -4.13 -0.24
C ALA A 66 33.53 -4.64 -0.03
N LYS A 67 34.52 -3.83 -0.40
CA LYS A 67 35.95 -4.16 -0.23
C LYS A 67 36.49 -3.88 1.17
N SER A 68 35.78 -3.08 1.95
CA SER A 68 36.20 -2.60 3.26
C SER A 68 34.99 -2.12 4.05
N ASN A 69 35.02 -2.25 5.38
CA ASN A 69 34.00 -1.68 6.25
C ASN A 69 34.08 -0.15 6.24
N ARG A 70 32.93 0.52 6.08
CA ARG A 70 32.81 1.98 6.08
C ARG A 70 31.52 2.39 6.75
N SER A 71 31.54 3.58 7.34
CA SER A 71 30.35 4.23 7.89
C SER A 71 30.37 5.69 7.47
N PHE A 72 29.24 6.17 6.98
CA PHE A 72 29.09 7.53 6.48
C PHE A 72 27.63 7.96 6.60
N MET A 73 27.40 9.27 6.68
CA MET A 73 26.06 9.84 6.60
C MET A 73 25.65 9.97 5.14
N VAL A 74 24.40 9.63 4.83
CA VAL A 74 23.83 9.78 3.50
C VAL A 74 23.07 11.10 3.44
N ASP A 75 23.29 11.87 2.37
CA ASP A 75 22.41 12.99 2.04
C ASP A 75 21.17 12.45 1.34
N MET A 76 20.02 12.58 2.02
CA MET A 76 18.72 12.14 1.52
C MET A 76 17.94 13.30 0.87
N THR A 77 18.58 14.43 0.60
CA THR A 77 17.94 15.56 -0.07
C THR A 77 17.36 15.13 -1.41
N TYR A 78 16.05 15.29 -1.57
CA TYR A 78 15.33 14.92 -2.77
C TYR A 78 14.72 16.16 -3.42
N THR A 79 14.78 16.22 -4.75
CA THR A 79 14.13 17.26 -5.57
C THR A 79 13.02 16.63 -6.38
N LEU A 80 11.80 17.16 -6.27
CA LEU A 80 10.66 16.66 -7.03
C LEU A 80 10.89 16.86 -8.53
N ASP A 81 10.69 15.80 -9.31
CA ASP A 81 10.73 15.79 -10.77
C ASP A 81 9.36 16.10 -11.40
N ILE A 82 8.29 16.02 -10.61
CA ILE A 82 6.89 16.25 -10.99
C ILE A 82 6.18 17.22 -10.02
N ASN A 83 5.06 17.79 -10.49
CA ASN A 83 4.12 18.48 -9.61
C ASN A 83 3.28 17.46 -8.85
N ILE A 84 3.14 17.64 -7.53
CA ILE A 84 2.21 16.86 -6.70
C ILE A 84 0.90 17.63 -6.60
N PRO A 85 -0.22 17.11 -7.13
CA PRO A 85 -1.50 17.80 -7.09
C PRO A 85 -2.10 17.82 -5.68
N ASP A 86 -2.89 18.85 -5.37
CA ASP A 86 -3.60 18.99 -4.09
C ASP A 86 -4.96 18.26 -4.04
N GLY A 87 -5.35 17.60 -5.14
CA GLY A 87 -6.64 16.94 -5.29
C GLY A 87 -7.83 17.88 -5.53
N LYS A 88 -7.60 19.20 -5.62
CA LYS A 88 -8.62 20.24 -5.83
C LYS A 88 -8.42 21.04 -7.12
N GLY A 89 -7.50 20.60 -7.97
CA GLY A 89 -7.13 21.28 -9.22
C GLY A 89 -5.93 22.23 -9.09
N GLY A 90 -5.30 22.29 -7.92
CA GLY A 90 -4.06 23.02 -7.66
C GLY A 90 -2.85 22.08 -7.48
N VAL A 91 -1.74 22.67 -7.03
CA VAL A 91 -0.47 21.97 -6.79
C VAL A 91 -0.12 22.09 -5.31
N LEU A 92 0.01 20.95 -4.63
CA LEU A 92 0.45 20.86 -3.23
C LEU A 92 1.95 21.07 -3.11
N PHE A 93 2.74 20.43 -3.98
CA PHE A 93 4.19 20.65 -4.07
C PHE A 93 4.61 20.80 -5.53
N PRO A 94 5.27 21.90 -5.92
CA PRO A 94 5.69 22.09 -7.29
C PRO A 94 6.91 21.23 -7.64
N LYS A 95 7.04 20.90 -8.93
CA LYS A 95 8.27 20.37 -9.51
C LYS A 95 9.44 21.29 -9.15
N GLY A 96 10.58 20.71 -8.77
CA GLY A 96 11.76 21.43 -8.30
C GLY A 96 11.75 21.73 -6.79
N PHE A 97 10.65 21.47 -6.08
CA PHE A 97 10.65 21.53 -4.62
C PHE A 97 11.67 20.54 -4.06
N THR A 98 12.53 21.03 -3.16
CA THR A 98 13.63 20.26 -2.58
C THR A 98 13.42 20.13 -1.07
N PHE A 99 13.56 18.93 -0.55
CA PHE A 99 13.45 18.68 0.89
C PHE A 99 14.37 17.54 1.33
N ASN A 100 14.75 17.54 2.61
CA ASN A 100 15.44 16.42 3.21
C ASN A 100 14.45 15.62 4.09
N PRO A 101 14.14 14.35 3.78
CA PRO A 101 13.23 13.54 4.60
C PRO A 101 13.62 13.46 6.07
N ARG A 102 14.92 13.57 6.38
CA ARG A 102 15.42 13.59 7.77
C ARG A 102 14.77 14.67 8.64
N ASP A 103 14.37 15.78 8.04
CA ASP A 103 13.81 16.93 8.75
C ASP A 103 12.34 16.68 9.17
N TYR A 104 11.68 15.69 8.56
CA TYR A 104 10.26 15.41 8.73
C TYR A 104 9.99 14.02 9.32
N VAL A 105 10.85 13.03 9.04
CA VAL A 105 10.67 11.65 9.47
C VAL A 105 11.94 11.08 10.09
N ARG A 106 11.75 10.22 11.10
CA ARG A 106 12.83 9.41 11.68
C ARG A 106 12.71 7.97 11.21
N LEU A 107 13.75 7.46 10.57
CA LEU A 107 13.85 6.03 10.27
C LEU A 107 14.26 5.29 11.54
N THR A 108 13.32 4.57 12.15
CA THR A 108 13.55 3.80 13.37
C THR A 108 14.00 2.36 13.10
N SER A 109 13.89 1.92 11.85
CA SER A 109 14.32 0.61 11.38
C SER A 109 15.80 0.57 11.01
N ILE A 110 16.36 -0.63 11.06
CA ILE A 110 17.67 -0.96 10.53
C ILE A 110 17.46 -1.62 9.17
N LEU A 111 18.11 -1.12 8.13
CA LEU A 111 18.11 -1.76 6.83
C LEU A 111 19.43 -2.52 6.63
N VAL A 112 19.35 -3.82 6.39
CA VAL A 112 20.49 -4.65 6.00
C VAL A 112 20.27 -5.14 4.57
N VAL A 113 21.20 -4.80 3.68
CA VAL A 113 21.16 -5.24 2.28
C VAL A 113 22.23 -6.32 2.09
N ILE A 114 21.80 -7.49 1.64
CA ILE A 114 22.67 -8.62 1.28
C ILE A 114 22.30 -9.17 -0.09
N ASP A 115 23.27 -9.78 -0.76
CA ASP A 115 23.02 -10.65 -1.90
C ASP A 115 22.54 -12.02 -1.41
N ALA A 116 21.28 -12.36 -1.70
CA ALA A 116 20.69 -13.63 -1.32
C ALA A 116 21.28 -14.84 -2.07
N ASP A 117 21.94 -14.61 -3.21
CA ASP A 117 22.60 -15.64 -4.01
C ASP A 117 24.06 -15.88 -3.53
N ASP A 118 24.65 -14.96 -2.73
CA ASP A 118 25.94 -15.15 -2.07
C ASP A 118 25.78 -15.78 -0.68
N ARG A 119 26.01 -17.10 -0.63
CA ARG A 119 25.93 -17.88 0.62
C ARG A 119 26.76 -17.31 1.77
N ARG A 120 27.89 -16.64 1.50
CA ARG A 120 28.74 -16.05 2.55
C ARG A 120 28.02 -14.89 3.24
N GLN A 121 27.28 -14.08 2.50
CA GLN A 121 26.52 -12.95 3.05
C GLN A 121 25.30 -13.44 3.84
N VAL A 122 24.62 -14.46 3.32
CA VAL A 122 23.49 -15.11 4.02
C VAL A 122 23.94 -15.72 5.35
N ASP A 123 25.05 -16.46 5.35
CA ASP A 123 25.55 -17.11 6.56
C ASP A 123 26.12 -16.09 7.56
N TRP A 124 26.75 -15.01 7.08
CA TRP A 124 27.09 -13.86 7.93
C TRP A 124 25.86 -13.26 8.61
N PHE A 125 24.82 -12.92 7.83
CA PHE A 125 23.63 -12.24 8.37
C PHE A 125 22.96 -13.06 9.49
N LYS A 126 22.82 -14.38 9.33
CA LYS A 126 22.24 -15.28 10.35
C LYS A 126 22.93 -15.19 11.72
N THR A 127 24.21 -14.81 11.75
CA THR A 127 25.01 -14.68 12.98
C THR A 127 25.20 -13.23 13.42
N ALA A 128 24.90 -12.27 12.55
CA ALA A 128 25.02 -10.85 12.83
C ALA A 128 23.99 -10.40 13.89
N PRO A 129 24.31 -9.40 14.73
CA PRO A 129 23.38 -8.87 15.73
C PRO A 129 22.07 -8.35 15.10
N TYR A 130 22.12 -7.90 13.85
CA TYR A 130 20.98 -7.37 13.12
C TYR A 130 19.89 -8.41 12.85
N ALA A 131 20.24 -9.69 12.65
CA ALA A 131 19.24 -10.73 12.37
C ALA A 131 18.32 -11.05 13.56
N ARG A 132 18.67 -10.60 14.76
CA ARG A 132 17.85 -10.75 15.97
C ARG A 132 17.24 -9.42 16.44
N ASP A 133 17.55 -8.32 15.77
CA ASP A 133 17.01 -7.01 16.11
C ASP A 133 15.65 -6.85 15.45
N TYR A 134 14.61 -6.62 16.26
CA TYR A 134 13.23 -6.47 15.79
C TYR A 134 13.03 -5.24 14.89
N ARG A 135 14.00 -4.32 14.86
CA ARG A 135 13.99 -3.15 13.98
C ARG A 135 14.54 -3.46 12.60
N THR A 136 15.21 -4.61 12.42
CA THR A 136 15.75 -5.02 11.12
C THR A 136 14.63 -5.52 10.23
N GLY A 137 14.49 -4.91 9.05
CA GLY A 137 13.57 -5.34 8.00
C GLY A 137 14.16 -6.38 7.06
#